data_AF-A0A6P5G2N5-F1
#
_entry.id   AF-A0A6P5G2N5-F1
#
_cell.length_a   1.000
_cell.length_b   1.000
_cell.length_c   1.000
_cell.angle_alpha   90.00
_cell.angle_beta   90.00
_cell.angle_gamma   90.00
#
_symmetry.space_group_name_H-M   'P 1'
#
loop_
_entity.id
_entity.type
_entity.pdbx_description
1 polymer ?
#
loop_
_entity_poly.entity_id
_entity_poly.type
_entity_poly.pdbx_seq_one_letter_code
_entity_poly.pdbx_strand_id
1 'polypeptide(L)'
;MALLLRKVWGSVLTRSGSTSSSGSRSIRSSSDLGEDPNSSMGAFDLIPTDVFMQILRLLGPREAARSSLVCRAWRALVADNRLWIFFLQNGKEPWDCVVFAETHLRGGSPYLTYYGHTPQLSFMRIYAQRAVIPGSVIVDGGSGYCKFGWSKYSSPSGRSATFLEFGNIESPMYARLHHFFSTIYTRMRVKPSSQPIIVIIPICHCDVFQGKVMREIGVEIVGQGALKLTGFLRELMQQRNMNFESLYTVRTIKEKLCYVAVDYDAELRKDTQALCQIPGEGLFTLSKERFQTGEILFQPQMGGVRAMGLHRAVALCMDHCFNAEIVSDDGWYKTVVLAGGTSCLPGLPERLEKELHKILPPSMSEGVKVLPPPYGVDSAWFGAKIVSNVSTFIDAWCMTKKRFRQKFRRNTSGRTW
;
A
#
# COMPACT_ATOMS: atom_id res chain seq x y z
N MET A 1 -24.50 18.78 -22.89
CA MET A 1 -25.46 17.76 -22.40
C MET A 1 -25.41 17.49 -20.90
N ALA A 2 -24.24 17.46 -20.23
CA ALA A 2 -24.16 17.25 -18.77
C ALA A 2 -24.93 18.31 -17.92
N LEU A 3 -25.06 19.54 -18.41
CA LEU A 3 -25.85 20.62 -17.79
C LEU A 3 -27.37 20.42 -17.89
N LEU A 4 -27.86 19.74 -18.92
CA LEU A 4 -29.29 19.46 -19.13
C LEU A 4 -29.77 18.38 -18.15
N LEU A 5 -28.99 17.31 -17.95
CA LEU A 5 -29.28 16.28 -16.95
C LEU A 5 -29.27 16.83 -15.52
N ARG A 6 -28.36 17.77 -15.22
CA ARG A 6 -28.27 18.43 -13.91
C ARG A 6 -29.47 19.34 -13.63
N LYS A 7 -30.04 19.99 -14.66
CA LYS A 7 -31.26 20.81 -14.56
C LYS A 7 -32.53 19.97 -14.41
N VAL A 8 -32.64 18.85 -15.14
CA VAL A 8 -33.78 17.92 -15.02
C VAL A 8 -33.81 17.32 -13.60
N TRP A 9 -32.65 17.00 -13.02
CA TRP A 9 -32.53 16.47 -11.66
C TRP A 9 -33.05 17.44 -10.57
N GLY A 10 -32.84 18.75 -10.74
CA GLY A 10 -33.34 19.77 -9.81
C GLY A 10 -34.87 19.86 -9.76
N SER A 11 -35.56 19.47 -10.83
CA SER A 11 -37.01 19.57 -10.94
C SER A 11 -37.77 18.34 -10.44
N VAL A 12 -37.09 17.19 -10.28
CA VAL A 12 -37.71 15.94 -9.79
C VAL A 12 -37.71 15.90 -8.26
N LEU A 13 -36.70 16.46 -7.60
CA LEU A 13 -36.60 16.53 -6.13
C LEU A 13 -37.62 17.48 -5.47
N THR A 14 -38.19 18.43 -6.23
CA THR A 14 -39.16 19.41 -5.72
C THR A 14 -40.62 18.93 -5.80
N ARG A 15 -40.89 17.78 -6.44
CA ARG A 15 -42.26 17.31 -6.70
C ARG A 15 -42.74 16.22 -5.73
N SER A 16 -41.93 15.80 -4.77
CA SER A 16 -42.26 14.78 -3.77
C SER A 16 -42.95 15.35 -2.52
N GLY A 17 -44.05 16.09 -2.72
CA GLY A 17 -44.94 16.53 -1.66
C GLY A 17 -46.37 16.69 -2.17
N SER A 18 -47.31 15.97 -1.54
CA SER A 18 -48.76 15.86 -1.86
C SER A 18 -49.07 14.93 -3.05
N THR A 19 -49.99 13.96 -3.04
CA THR A 19 -51.22 13.71 -2.25
C THR A 19 -51.55 12.20 -2.22
N SER A 20 -52.31 11.80 -1.20
CA SER A 20 -52.95 10.50 -1.00
C SER A 20 -54.35 10.42 -1.61
N SER A 21 -54.74 9.29 -2.22
CA SER A 21 -56.13 8.78 -2.18
C SER A 21 -56.25 7.32 -2.67
N SER A 22 -57.33 6.69 -2.23
CA SER A 22 -57.64 5.27 -2.07
C SER A 22 -58.54 4.65 -3.16
N GLY A 23 -58.53 3.31 -3.28
CA GLY A 23 -59.52 2.47 -4.00
C GLY A 23 -59.00 1.88 -5.31
N SER A 24 -59.31 0.66 -5.77
CA SER A 24 -60.09 -0.50 -5.32
C SER A 24 -59.67 -1.68 -6.24
N ARG A 25 -59.70 -2.93 -5.74
CA ARG A 25 -59.37 -4.14 -6.51
C ARG A 25 -60.52 -4.51 -7.45
N SER A 26 -60.22 -4.78 -8.72
CA SER A 26 -61.03 -5.69 -9.55
C SER A 26 -60.14 -6.60 -10.38
N ILE A 27 -60.51 -7.87 -10.43
CA ILE A 27 -59.85 -8.95 -11.18
C ILE A 27 -60.53 -9.03 -12.55
N ARG A 28 -59.77 -8.97 -13.64
CA ARG A 28 -60.16 -9.54 -14.95
C ARG A 28 -58.97 -10.19 -15.66
N SER A 29 -59.30 -11.25 -16.37
CA SER A 29 -58.48 -12.33 -16.90
C SER A 29 -57.86 -12.04 -18.28
N SER A 30 -56.62 -12.54 -18.44
CA SER A 30 -55.95 -13.09 -19.63
C SER A 30 -56.38 -12.64 -21.03
N SER A 31 -55.48 -11.91 -21.72
CA SER A 31 -54.75 -12.35 -22.92
C SER A 31 -54.21 -11.12 -23.68
N ASP A 32 -52.95 -10.75 -23.42
CA ASP A 32 -52.18 -9.91 -24.33
C ASP A 32 -50.69 -10.13 -24.02
N LEU A 33 -49.91 -10.42 -25.06
CA LEU A 33 -48.44 -10.36 -25.01
C LEU A 33 -48.04 -8.88 -24.96
N GLY A 34 -48.29 -8.27 -23.80
CA GLY A 34 -47.91 -6.90 -23.51
C GLY A 34 -46.45 -6.86 -23.05
N GLU A 35 -45.68 -5.98 -23.70
CA GLU A 35 -44.40 -5.50 -23.19
C GLU A 35 -44.50 -5.23 -21.69
N ASP A 36 -43.55 -5.79 -20.94
CA ASP A 36 -43.50 -5.68 -19.49
C ASP A 36 -43.56 -4.18 -19.11
N PRO A 37 -44.64 -3.65 -18.48
CA PRO A 37 -44.88 -2.20 -18.34
C PRO A 37 -43.88 -1.46 -17.43
N ASN A 38 -42.83 -2.17 -17.00
CA ASN A 38 -41.82 -1.73 -16.04
C ASN A 38 -40.43 -1.51 -16.67
N SER A 39 -40.32 -1.58 -18.01
CA SER A 39 -39.05 -1.44 -18.77
C SER A 39 -38.82 -0.04 -19.36
N SER A 40 -39.73 0.91 -19.18
CA SER A 40 -39.59 2.26 -19.72
C SER A 40 -38.58 3.11 -18.93
N MET A 41 -37.68 3.75 -19.66
CA MET A 41 -36.78 4.81 -19.23
C MET A 41 -37.39 6.21 -19.39
N GLY A 42 -38.67 6.30 -19.78
CA GLY A 42 -39.40 7.53 -20.02
C GLY A 42 -38.90 8.26 -21.26
N ALA A 43 -38.58 9.55 -21.13
CA ALA A 43 -38.07 10.36 -22.26
C ALA A 43 -36.74 9.83 -22.88
N PHE A 44 -36.09 8.85 -22.23
CA PHE A 44 -34.86 8.23 -22.70
C PHE A 44 -35.09 6.95 -23.51
N ASP A 45 -36.34 6.49 -23.66
CA ASP A 45 -36.68 5.31 -24.50
C ASP A 45 -36.31 5.51 -25.97
N LEU A 46 -36.19 6.78 -26.41
CA LEU A 46 -35.78 7.16 -27.76
C LEU A 46 -34.27 7.05 -28.00
N ILE A 47 -33.47 6.79 -26.95
CA ILE A 47 -32.00 6.71 -27.07
C ILE A 47 -31.60 5.22 -27.18
N PRO A 48 -30.90 4.83 -28.25
CA PRO A 48 -30.36 3.47 -28.37
C PRO A 48 -29.51 3.07 -27.17
N THR A 49 -29.67 1.82 -26.72
CA THR A 49 -29.03 1.31 -25.49
C THR A 49 -27.50 1.41 -25.51
N ASP A 50 -26.88 1.22 -26.67
CA ASP A 50 -25.44 1.37 -26.89
C ASP A 50 -24.97 2.81 -26.70
N VAL A 51 -25.72 3.79 -27.23
CA VAL A 51 -25.47 5.23 -27.02
C VAL A 51 -25.63 5.57 -25.54
N PHE A 52 -26.65 5.01 -24.89
CA PHE A 52 -26.89 5.19 -23.47
C PHE A 52 -25.73 4.63 -22.62
N MET A 53 -25.20 3.47 -22.98
CA MET A 53 -24.03 2.88 -22.33
C MET A 53 -22.79 3.76 -22.49
N GLN A 54 -22.58 4.40 -23.64
CA GLN A 54 -21.50 5.39 -23.81
C GLN A 54 -21.71 6.62 -22.92
N ILE A 55 -22.94 7.09 -22.76
CA ILE A 55 -23.28 8.18 -21.83
C ILE A 55 -22.92 7.77 -20.40
N LEU A 56 -23.32 6.56 -19.96
CA LEU A 56 -22.98 6.05 -18.63
C LEU A 56 -21.46 5.96 -18.43
N ARG A 57 -20.71 5.49 -19.43
CA ARG A 57 -19.24 5.45 -19.40
C ARG A 57 -18.60 6.83 -19.21
N LEU A 58 -19.19 7.88 -19.76
CA LEU A 58 -18.71 9.25 -19.62
C LEU A 58 -19.06 9.90 -18.27
N LEU A 59 -20.13 9.44 -17.59
CA LEU A 59 -20.53 9.94 -16.27
C LEU A 59 -19.58 9.47 -15.15
N GLY A 60 -18.84 8.39 -15.37
CA GLY A 60 -17.98 7.76 -14.37
C GLY A 60 -18.76 6.84 -13.42
N PRO A 61 -18.06 5.97 -12.68
CA PRO A 61 -18.66 4.86 -11.96
C PRO A 61 -19.64 5.30 -10.87
N ARG A 62 -19.32 6.37 -10.14
CA ARG A 62 -20.17 6.87 -9.04
C ARG A 62 -21.53 7.39 -9.53
N GLU A 63 -21.53 8.20 -10.59
CA GLU A 63 -22.76 8.76 -11.14
C GLU A 63 -23.54 7.71 -11.94
N ALA A 64 -22.85 6.79 -12.63
CA ALA A 64 -23.49 5.63 -13.25
C ALA A 64 -24.21 4.75 -12.21
N ALA A 65 -23.56 4.40 -11.08
CA ALA A 65 -24.21 3.67 -9.98
C ALA A 65 -25.46 4.39 -9.45
N ARG A 66 -25.38 5.71 -9.25
CA ARG A 66 -26.52 6.51 -8.77
C ARG A 66 -27.71 6.44 -9.70
N SER A 67 -27.47 6.34 -11.01
CA SER A 67 -28.53 6.28 -12.01
C SER A 67 -29.38 4.99 -11.92
N SER A 68 -28.90 3.95 -11.24
CA SER A 68 -29.69 2.74 -10.91
C SER A 68 -30.88 3.00 -9.96
N LEU A 69 -30.93 4.19 -9.35
CA LEU A 69 -32.01 4.63 -8.47
C LEU A 69 -33.18 5.25 -9.23
N VAL A 70 -33.01 5.55 -10.53
CA VAL A 70 -34.02 6.26 -11.34
C VAL A 70 -35.25 5.37 -11.60
N CYS A 71 -35.07 4.21 -12.25
CA CYS A 71 -36.13 3.22 -12.44
C CYS A 71 -35.53 1.81 -12.67
N ARG A 72 -36.38 0.79 -12.82
CA ARG A 72 -35.96 -0.60 -13.05
C ARG A 72 -35.15 -0.77 -14.35
N ALA A 73 -35.53 -0.08 -15.43
CA ALA A 73 -34.82 -0.13 -16.71
C ALA A 73 -33.41 0.43 -16.62
N TRP A 74 -33.25 1.61 -15.99
CA TRP A 74 -31.93 2.18 -15.70
C TRP A 74 -31.10 1.26 -14.79
N ARG A 75 -31.72 0.64 -13.78
CA ARG A 75 -31.03 -0.33 -12.92
C ARG A 75 -30.52 -1.53 -13.71
N ALA A 76 -31.28 -2.04 -14.68
CA ALA A 76 -30.87 -3.16 -15.52
C ALA A 76 -29.67 -2.78 -16.40
N LEU A 77 -29.70 -1.59 -17.02
CA LEU A 77 -28.59 -1.08 -17.82
C LEU A 77 -27.32 -0.84 -17.01
N VAL A 78 -27.46 -0.21 -15.83
CA VAL A 78 -26.34 0.03 -14.94
C VAL A 78 -25.78 -1.25 -14.36
N ALA A 79 -26.60 -2.31 -14.19
CA ALA A 79 -26.13 -3.60 -13.71
C ALA A 79 -25.28 -4.37 -14.75
N ASP A 80 -25.19 -3.90 -16.00
CA ASP A 80 -24.39 -4.55 -17.04
C ASP A 80 -22.89 -4.54 -16.67
N ASN A 81 -22.32 -5.75 -16.59
CA ASN A 81 -20.92 -5.96 -16.26
C ASN A 81 -19.95 -5.29 -17.25
N ARG A 82 -20.30 -5.12 -18.52
CA ARG A 82 -19.47 -4.46 -19.55
C ARG A 82 -19.23 -2.98 -19.22
N LEU A 83 -20.17 -2.32 -18.55
CA LEU A 83 -20.02 -0.95 -18.07
C LEU A 83 -18.98 -0.87 -16.94
N TRP A 84 -19.08 -1.79 -15.97
CA TRP A 84 -18.18 -1.81 -14.82
C TRP A 84 -16.78 -2.31 -15.16
N ILE A 85 -16.65 -3.27 -16.07
CA ILE A 85 -15.36 -3.66 -16.65
C ILE A 85 -14.70 -2.47 -17.33
N PHE A 86 -15.45 -1.68 -18.11
CA PHE A 86 -14.93 -0.45 -18.71
C PHE A 86 -14.41 0.53 -17.66
N PHE A 87 -15.15 0.77 -16.57
CA PHE A 87 -14.68 1.64 -15.48
C PHE A 87 -13.44 1.09 -14.77
N LEU A 88 -13.35 -0.22 -14.59
CA LEU A 88 -12.19 -0.86 -13.96
C LEU A 88 -10.95 -0.82 -14.87
N GLN A 89 -11.12 -0.91 -16.19
CA GLN A 89 -10.01 -0.89 -17.17
C GLN A 89 -9.56 0.53 -17.54
N ASN A 90 -10.49 1.48 -17.62
CA ASN A 90 -10.25 2.85 -18.13
C ASN A 90 -10.36 3.94 -17.05
N GLY A 91 -10.64 3.56 -15.81
CA GLY A 91 -10.75 4.49 -14.69
C GLY A 91 -9.38 5.12 -14.38
N LYS A 92 -9.34 6.45 -14.27
CA LYS A 92 -8.22 7.20 -13.66
C LYS A 92 -8.24 7.09 -12.12
N GLU A 93 -8.71 5.97 -11.56
CA GLU A 93 -8.69 5.75 -10.11
C GLU A 93 -7.38 5.05 -9.71
N PRO A 94 -6.78 5.39 -8.55
CA PRO A 94 -5.50 4.84 -8.12
C PRO A 94 -5.50 3.30 -8.06
N TRP A 95 -4.31 2.70 -8.20
CA TRP A 95 -4.02 1.25 -8.19
C TRP A 95 -4.74 0.40 -7.14
N ASP A 96 -5.25 1.02 -6.06
CA ASP A 96 -6.16 0.45 -5.08
C ASP A 96 -7.37 -0.28 -5.72
N CYS A 97 -7.79 0.12 -6.93
CA CYS A 97 -8.91 -0.49 -7.65
C CYS A 97 -8.58 -1.84 -8.33
N VAL A 98 -7.30 -2.13 -8.57
CA VAL A 98 -6.84 -3.32 -9.30
C VAL A 98 -6.80 -4.55 -8.37
N VAL A 99 -6.38 -4.38 -7.12
CA VAL A 99 -6.12 -5.49 -6.18
C VAL A 99 -7.37 -6.30 -5.80
N PHE A 100 -8.53 -5.64 -5.71
CA PHE A 100 -9.79 -6.34 -5.47
C PHE A 100 -10.23 -7.16 -6.69
N ALA A 101 -9.97 -6.68 -7.91
CA ALA A 101 -10.33 -7.42 -9.12
C ALA A 101 -9.55 -8.74 -9.17
N GLU A 102 -8.26 -8.75 -8.84
CA GLU A 102 -7.47 -9.99 -8.93
C GLU A 102 -7.79 -11.02 -7.85
N THR A 103 -8.01 -10.61 -6.59
CA THR A 103 -8.19 -11.56 -5.48
C THR A 103 -9.53 -12.30 -5.51
N HIS A 104 -10.60 -11.67 -5.99
CA HIS A 104 -11.94 -12.29 -6.06
C HIS A 104 -12.29 -12.84 -7.44
N LEU A 105 -11.71 -12.32 -8.54
CA LEU A 105 -11.97 -12.87 -9.88
C LEU A 105 -11.09 -14.08 -10.20
N ARG A 106 -9.87 -14.20 -9.64
CA ARG A 106 -9.04 -15.41 -9.81
C ARG A 106 -9.51 -16.59 -8.96
N GLY A 107 -10.15 -16.34 -7.82
CA GLY A 107 -10.70 -17.39 -6.94
C GLY A 107 -11.92 -18.13 -7.53
N GLY A 108 -12.42 -17.68 -8.68
CA GLY A 108 -13.53 -18.30 -9.39
C GLY A 108 -13.41 -18.07 -10.89
N SER A 109 -12.73 -19.01 -11.55
CA SER A 109 -12.66 -19.23 -13.00
C SER A 109 -11.44 -18.61 -13.72
N PRO A 110 -10.55 -19.43 -14.31
CA PRO A 110 -9.73 -18.98 -15.42
C PRO A 110 -10.63 -18.69 -16.62
N TYR A 111 -10.17 -17.79 -17.47
CA TYR A 111 -10.77 -17.41 -18.73
C TYR A 111 -11.19 -18.63 -19.57
N LEU A 112 -12.49 -18.93 -19.54
CA LEU A 112 -13.15 -19.77 -20.53
C LEU A 112 -14.38 -19.00 -20.99
N THR A 113 -14.26 -18.41 -22.18
CA THR A 113 -15.39 -18.08 -23.03
C THR A 113 -16.19 -19.35 -23.29
N TYR A 114 -17.11 -19.69 -22.39
CA TYR A 114 -18.12 -20.71 -22.60
C TYR A 114 -19.50 -20.12 -22.28
N TYR A 115 -20.34 -20.09 -23.31
CA TYR A 115 -21.77 -19.84 -23.21
C TYR A 115 -22.40 -20.94 -22.33
N GLY A 116 -22.93 -20.56 -21.17
CA GLY A 116 -23.73 -21.47 -20.33
C GLY A 116 -23.56 -21.22 -18.85
N HIS A 117 -24.46 -20.41 -18.29
CA HIS A 117 -24.81 -20.32 -16.86
C HIS A 117 -23.69 -20.50 -15.82
N THR A 118 -22.89 -19.45 -15.61
CA THR A 118 -22.24 -19.18 -14.32
C THR A 118 -22.99 -18.06 -13.60
N PRO A 119 -23.02 -18.01 -12.25
CA PRO A 119 -23.57 -16.86 -11.54
C PRO A 119 -22.70 -15.65 -11.90
N GLN A 120 -23.21 -14.78 -12.78
CA GLN A 120 -22.53 -13.54 -13.15
C GLN A 120 -22.30 -12.72 -11.88
N LEU A 121 -21.06 -12.70 -11.40
CA LEU A 121 -20.63 -11.76 -10.39
C LEU A 121 -21.01 -10.36 -10.87
N SER A 122 -21.86 -9.67 -10.11
CA SER A 122 -22.24 -8.30 -10.41
C SER A 122 -21.06 -7.40 -10.08
N PHE A 123 -20.33 -6.95 -11.10
CA PHE A 123 -19.21 -6.02 -10.94
C PHE A 123 -19.66 -4.68 -10.34
N MET A 124 -20.92 -4.30 -10.57
CA MET A 124 -21.58 -3.19 -9.88
C MET A 124 -21.59 -3.39 -8.35
N ARG A 125 -22.02 -4.57 -7.88
CA ARG A 125 -22.10 -4.89 -6.45
C ARG A 125 -20.72 -4.90 -5.80
N ILE A 126 -19.75 -5.44 -6.51
CA ILE A 126 -18.32 -5.40 -6.15
C ILE A 126 -17.86 -3.95 -5.98
N TYR A 127 -18.09 -3.10 -6.98
CA TYR A 127 -17.72 -1.69 -6.90
C TYR A 127 -18.45 -0.95 -5.76
N ALA A 128 -19.74 -1.22 -5.57
CA ALA A 128 -20.54 -0.64 -4.50
C ALA A 128 -20.02 -1.02 -3.10
N GLN A 129 -19.61 -2.28 -2.89
CA GLN A 129 -18.99 -2.71 -1.63
C GLN A 129 -17.69 -1.95 -1.35
N ARG A 130 -16.87 -1.67 -2.37
CA ARG A 130 -15.66 -0.84 -2.22
C ARG A 130 -16.00 0.60 -1.81
N ALA A 131 -17.02 1.19 -2.44
CA ALA A 131 -17.44 2.56 -2.16
C ALA A 131 -18.01 2.76 -0.74
N VAL A 132 -18.44 1.69 -0.08
CA VAL A 132 -18.98 1.71 1.30
C VAL A 132 -17.88 1.64 2.35
N ILE A 133 -16.64 1.26 2.00
CA ILE A 133 -15.56 1.12 2.97
C ILE A 133 -15.20 2.50 3.55
N PRO A 134 -15.35 2.71 4.87
CA PRO A 134 -14.96 3.96 5.49
C PRO A 134 -13.44 4.13 5.40
N GLY A 135 -12.99 5.36 5.18
CA GLY A 135 -11.56 5.65 5.13
C GLY A 135 -10.92 5.31 6.47
N SER A 136 -9.78 4.67 6.45
CA SER A 136 -9.04 4.30 7.66
C SER A 136 -7.94 5.32 7.94
N VAL A 137 -7.65 5.55 9.22
CA VAL A 137 -6.43 6.27 9.61
C VAL A 137 -5.27 5.28 9.57
N ILE A 138 -4.28 5.56 8.73
CA ILE A 138 -3.05 4.79 8.61
C ILE A 138 -2.00 5.49 9.45
N VAL A 139 -1.27 4.72 10.25
CA VAL A 139 -0.10 5.17 11.00
C VAL A 139 1.05 4.23 10.64
N ASP A 140 2.02 4.74 9.90
CA ASP A 140 3.27 4.04 9.54
C ASP A 140 4.35 4.50 10.52
N GLY A 141 4.74 3.61 11.44
CA GLY A 141 5.76 3.85 12.46
C GLY A 141 7.19 3.52 12.00
N GLY A 142 7.47 3.57 10.70
CA GLY A 142 8.76 3.23 10.11
C GLY A 142 9.97 3.92 10.77
N SER A 143 11.15 3.42 10.44
CA SER A 143 12.42 3.71 11.09
C SER A 143 12.93 5.15 10.81
N GLY A 144 12.30 6.16 11.40
CA GLY A 144 12.74 7.56 11.36
C GLY A 144 11.61 8.57 11.51
N TYR A 145 10.49 8.38 10.80
CA TYR A 145 9.30 9.23 10.92
C TYR A 145 8.03 8.39 11.03
N CYS A 146 7.21 8.72 12.02
CA CYS A 146 5.83 8.31 12.07
C CYS A 146 5.05 9.09 11.01
N LYS A 147 4.56 8.41 9.99
CA LYS A 147 3.68 9.00 8.98
C LYS A 147 2.25 8.66 9.32
N PHE A 148 1.34 9.61 9.13
CA PHE A 148 -0.07 9.36 9.34
C PHE A 148 -0.91 10.05 8.28
N GLY A 149 -2.08 9.48 8.02
CA GLY A 149 -3.01 10.05 7.06
C GLY A 149 -4.23 9.17 6.90
N TRP A 150 -5.18 9.66 6.10
CA TRP A 150 -6.36 8.90 5.75
C TRP A 150 -6.09 8.06 4.50
N SER A 151 -6.60 6.82 4.50
CA SER A 151 -6.49 5.89 3.36
C SER A 151 -7.16 6.38 2.08
N LYS A 152 -7.95 7.46 2.15
CA LYS A 152 -8.59 8.09 1.01
C LYS A 152 -7.67 9.08 0.27
N TYR A 153 -6.57 9.51 0.87
CA TYR A 153 -5.67 10.47 0.27
C TYR A 153 -4.61 9.78 -0.60
N SER A 154 -3.90 10.56 -1.42
CA SER A 154 -2.82 10.06 -2.28
C SER A 154 -1.49 9.91 -1.55
N SER A 155 -1.34 10.53 -0.39
CA SER A 155 -0.12 10.52 0.42
C SER A 155 -0.47 10.73 1.91
N PRO A 156 0.47 10.46 2.84
CA PRO A 156 0.28 10.77 4.25
C PRO A 156 -0.05 12.25 4.47
N SER A 157 -1.04 12.54 5.30
CA SER A 157 -1.43 13.92 5.66
C SER A 157 -0.41 14.60 6.55
N GLY A 158 0.43 13.82 7.25
CA GLY A 158 1.45 14.34 8.13
C GLY A 158 2.61 13.36 8.31
N ARG A 159 3.76 13.94 8.62
CA ARG A 159 4.98 13.22 8.99
C ARG A 159 5.47 13.84 10.30
N SER A 160 5.73 13.01 11.29
CA SER A 160 6.24 13.41 12.60
C SER A 160 7.48 12.58 12.90
N ALA A 161 8.53 13.20 13.45
CA ALA A 161 9.71 12.43 13.87
C ALA A 161 9.24 11.31 14.82
N THR A 162 9.74 10.09 14.60
CA THR A 162 9.31 8.96 15.43
C THR A 162 9.81 9.18 16.85
N PHE A 163 8.95 8.92 17.82
CA PHE A 163 9.16 9.10 19.27
C PHE A 163 10.37 8.37 19.88
N LEU A 164 11.21 7.72 19.08
CA LEU A 164 12.27 6.83 19.55
C LEU A 164 13.62 7.52 19.76
N GLU A 165 13.94 8.63 19.10
CA GLU A 165 15.21 9.34 19.39
C GLU A 165 15.25 10.74 18.78
N PHE A 166 14.55 11.69 19.41
CA PHE A 166 15.07 13.04 19.65
C PHE A 166 14.48 13.49 20.98
N GLY A 167 15.33 13.59 22.01
CA GLY A 167 15.01 14.23 23.29
C GLY A 167 14.75 15.74 23.18
N ASN A 168 14.52 16.25 21.97
CA ASN A 168 14.06 17.60 21.71
C ASN A 168 12.94 17.52 20.65
N ILE A 169 11.69 17.60 21.11
CA ILE A 169 10.53 17.83 20.22
C ILE A 169 10.59 19.29 19.77
N GLU A 170 11.46 19.61 18.83
CA GLU A 170 11.44 20.89 18.11
C GLU A 170 10.69 20.73 16.78
N SER A 171 9.50 20.14 16.84
CA SER A 171 8.53 20.27 15.75
C SER A 171 7.15 20.50 16.34
N PRO A 172 6.43 21.55 15.88
CA PRO A 172 5.16 21.94 16.47
C PRO A 172 4.09 20.91 16.10
N MET A 173 3.91 19.89 16.94
CA MET A 173 2.75 19.04 16.88
C MET A 173 1.59 19.69 17.65
N TYR A 174 0.43 19.75 17.02
CA TYR A 174 -0.83 20.10 17.70
C TYR A 174 -0.99 19.21 18.94
N ALA A 175 -1.19 19.79 20.13
CA ALA A 175 -1.22 19.07 21.41
C ALA A 175 -2.19 17.86 21.44
N ARG A 176 -3.27 17.91 20.65
CA ARG A 176 -4.23 16.79 20.51
C ARG A 176 -3.64 15.57 19.82
N LEU A 177 -2.78 15.76 18.82
CA LEU A 177 -2.13 14.65 18.12
C LEU A 177 -1.09 13.97 19.03
N HIS A 178 -0.37 14.75 19.83
CA HIS A 178 0.58 14.23 20.82
C HIS A 178 -0.09 13.22 21.79
N HIS A 179 -1.26 13.58 22.35
CA HIS A 179 -2.00 12.69 23.25
C HIS A 179 -2.54 11.44 22.55
N PHE A 180 -3.03 11.57 21.31
CA PHE A 180 -3.53 10.46 20.49
C PHE A 180 -2.41 9.43 20.19
N PHE A 181 -1.24 9.90 19.74
CA PHE A 181 -0.11 9.03 19.42
C PHE A 181 0.50 8.39 20.67
N SER A 182 0.64 9.14 21.77
CA SER A 182 1.08 8.58 23.07
C SER A 182 0.15 7.44 23.53
N THR A 183 -1.16 7.60 23.35
CA THR A 183 -2.15 6.57 23.69
C THR A 183 -2.01 5.33 22.80
N ILE A 184 -1.83 5.50 21.49
CA ILE A 184 -1.62 4.39 20.55
C ILE A 184 -0.34 3.63 20.92
N TYR A 185 0.77 4.35 21.10
CA TYR A 185 2.07 3.77 21.42
C TYR A 185 2.03 2.95 22.73
N THR A 186 1.50 3.55 23.80
CA THR A 186 1.36 2.91 25.12
C THR A 186 0.49 1.66 25.05
N ARG A 187 -0.56 1.66 24.20
CA ARG A 187 -1.48 0.53 24.06
C ARG A 187 -0.97 -0.57 23.12
N MET A 188 -0.17 -0.24 22.12
CA MET A 188 0.40 -1.22 21.19
C MET A 188 1.59 -2.00 21.78
N ARG A 189 2.11 -1.61 22.97
CA ARG A 189 3.28 -2.24 23.60
C ARG A 189 4.43 -2.44 22.61
N VAL A 190 4.63 -1.47 21.72
CA VAL A 190 5.81 -1.45 20.84
C VAL A 190 6.99 -1.39 21.79
N LYS A 191 7.76 -2.48 21.89
CA LYS A 191 9.01 -2.44 22.63
C LYS A 191 9.83 -1.36 21.96
N PRO A 192 10.38 -0.39 22.71
CA PRO A 192 11.39 0.50 22.18
C PRO A 192 12.65 -0.34 21.94
N SER A 193 12.65 -1.18 20.90
CA SER A 193 13.87 -1.81 20.45
C SER A 193 14.69 -0.72 19.81
N SER A 194 15.77 -0.42 20.51
CA SER A 194 16.84 0.50 20.17
C SER A 194 17.32 0.30 18.73
N GLN A 195 17.43 1.41 18.00
CA GLN A 195 18.00 1.58 16.66
C GLN A 195 17.08 1.26 15.47
N PRO A 196 17.19 2.01 14.35
CA PRO A 196 16.48 1.67 13.13
C PRO A 196 17.07 0.40 12.52
N ILE A 197 16.18 -0.54 12.20
CA ILE A 197 16.48 -1.91 11.80
C ILE A 197 15.99 -2.12 10.36
N ILE A 198 16.74 -2.89 9.57
CA ILE A 198 16.24 -3.50 8.33
C ILE A 198 15.67 -4.88 8.70
N VAL A 199 14.42 -5.11 8.33
CA VAL A 199 13.73 -6.39 8.55
C VAL A 199 13.51 -7.05 7.19
N ILE A 200 13.97 -8.29 7.05
CA ILE A 200 13.74 -9.13 5.89
C ILE A 200 12.65 -10.14 6.27
N ILE A 201 11.57 -10.19 5.49
CA ILE A 201 10.42 -11.05 5.76
C ILE A 201 10.04 -11.77 4.47
N PRO A 202 10.02 -13.11 4.46
CA PRO A 202 9.45 -13.86 3.33
C PRO A 202 7.93 -13.68 3.31
N ILE A 203 7.37 -13.45 2.13
CA ILE A 203 5.92 -13.30 1.92
C ILE A 203 5.45 -14.39 0.96
N CYS A 204 4.54 -15.25 1.41
CA CYS A 204 3.90 -16.28 0.60
C CYS A 204 2.37 -16.15 0.72
N HIS A 205 1.64 -16.53 -0.34
CA HIS A 205 0.17 -16.46 -0.40
C HIS A 205 -0.55 -17.59 0.38
N CYS A 206 0.18 -18.49 1.05
CA CYS A 206 -0.41 -19.61 1.80
C CYS A 206 -0.49 -19.31 3.30
N ASP A 207 -1.71 -19.23 3.84
CA ASP A 207 -1.98 -18.82 5.24
C ASP A 207 -1.65 -19.90 6.30
N VAL A 208 -1.36 -21.13 5.89
CA VAL A 208 -1.09 -22.25 6.82
C VAL A 208 0.06 -23.08 6.29
N PHE A 209 1.26 -22.86 6.83
CA PHE A 209 2.31 -23.88 6.76
C PHE A 209 1.86 -25.06 7.61
N GLN A 210 2.33 -26.26 7.29
CA GLN A 210 2.13 -27.52 8.02
C GLN A 210 2.47 -27.43 9.53
N GLY A 211 1.69 -26.69 10.32
CA GLY A 211 1.91 -26.42 11.74
C GLY A 211 2.96 -25.35 12.11
N LYS A 212 3.71 -24.76 11.16
CA LYS A 212 4.73 -23.74 11.43
C LYS A 212 4.23 -22.31 11.17
N VAL A 213 4.59 -21.35 11.99
CA VAL A 213 4.20 -19.95 11.77
C VAL A 213 5.21 -19.30 10.82
N MET A 214 4.81 -18.45 9.86
CA MET A 214 5.75 -17.71 8.97
C MET A 214 6.83 -16.93 9.73
N ARG A 215 6.60 -16.64 11.02
CA ARG A 215 7.57 -16.02 11.93
C ARG A 215 8.73 -16.95 12.32
N GLU A 216 8.57 -18.26 12.14
CA GLU A 216 9.58 -19.29 12.41
C GLU A 216 10.45 -19.57 11.18
N ILE A 217 10.09 -19.04 10.00
CA ILE A 217 10.84 -19.21 8.75
C ILE A 217 11.39 -17.85 8.30
N GLY A 218 12.72 -17.71 8.31
CA GLY A 218 13.42 -16.72 7.49
C GLY A 218 13.27 -15.23 7.84
N VAL A 219 12.87 -14.86 9.07
CA VAL A 219 12.91 -13.44 9.47
C VAL A 219 14.31 -13.06 9.91
N GLU A 220 14.99 -12.25 9.10
CA GLU A 220 16.32 -11.73 9.41
C GLU A 220 16.26 -10.25 9.78
N ILE A 221 17.03 -9.88 10.80
CA ILE A 221 17.07 -8.53 11.35
C ILE A 221 18.50 -8.01 11.32
N VAL A 222 18.69 -6.88 10.65
CA VAL A 222 19.99 -6.24 10.46
C VAL A 222 19.97 -4.84 11.08
N GLY A 223 20.93 -4.54 11.96
CA GLY A 223 21.00 -3.28 12.72
C GLY A 223 21.48 -2.06 11.92
N GLN A 224 21.64 -2.19 10.60
CA GLN A 224 22.21 -1.18 9.71
C GLN A 224 21.10 -0.33 9.05
N GLY A 225 20.30 0.37 9.87
CA GLY A 225 19.25 1.25 9.39
C GLY A 225 19.68 2.70 9.12
N ALA A 226 18.70 3.55 8.81
CA ALA A 226 18.93 4.93 8.36
C ALA A 226 19.79 5.78 9.31
N LEU A 227 19.66 5.61 10.63
CA LEU A 227 20.45 6.34 11.64
C LEU A 227 21.93 5.94 11.60
N LYS A 228 22.25 4.66 11.39
CA LYS A 228 23.64 4.22 11.26
C LYS A 228 24.28 4.81 10.02
N LEU A 229 23.57 4.86 8.90
CA LEU A 229 24.07 5.53 7.69
C LEU A 229 24.27 7.03 7.91
N THR A 230 23.32 7.71 8.54
CA THR A 230 23.45 9.15 8.83
C THR A 230 24.60 9.42 9.81
N GLY A 231 24.77 8.58 10.84
CA GLY A 231 25.87 8.69 11.80
C GLY A 231 27.24 8.44 11.17
N PHE A 232 27.33 7.46 10.26
CA PHE A 232 28.56 7.18 9.54
C PHE A 232 28.92 8.30 8.55
N LEU A 233 27.94 8.84 7.82
CA LEU A 233 28.17 10.02 6.96
C LEU A 233 28.66 11.22 7.78
N ARG A 234 28.08 11.44 8.97
CA ARG A 234 28.52 12.48 9.89
C ARG A 234 30.01 12.32 10.22
N GLU A 235 30.44 11.12 10.56
CA GLU A 235 31.85 10.82 10.88
C GLU A 235 32.77 11.09 9.67
N LEU A 236 32.38 10.68 8.47
CA LEU A 236 33.14 10.97 7.24
C LEU A 236 33.24 12.48 6.95
N MET A 237 32.16 13.22 7.14
CA MET A 237 32.15 14.68 6.98
C MET A 237 33.04 15.39 8.00
N GLN A 238 33.03 14.92 9.27
CA GLN A 238 33.88 15.46 10.33
C GLN A 238 35.36 15.22 10.05
N GLN A 239 35.74 14.06 9.51
CA GLN A 239 37.11 13.77 9.09
C GLN A 239 37.62 14.73 8.00
N ARG A 240 36.72 15.37 7.26
CA ARG A 240 37.04 16.40 6.26
C ARG A 240 36.88 17.83 6.76
N ASN A 241 36.71 18.02 8.07
CA ASN A 241 36.51 19.32 8.70
C ASN A 241 35.31 20.10 8.11
N MET A 242 34.25 19.39 7.71
CA MET A 242 33.02 20.03 7.25
C MET A 242 32.17 20.45 8.46
N ASN A 243 31.78 21.72 8.51
CA ASN A 243 30.89 22.24 9.54
C ASN A 243 29.43 22.07 9.11
N PHE A 244 28.59 21.55 9.99
CA PHE A 244 27.14 21.42 9.81
C PHE A 244 26.46 21.63 11.15
N GLU A 245 25.24 22.15 11.15
CA GLU A 245 24.56 22.55 12.40
C GLU A 245 23.89 21.36 13.10
N SER A 246 23.37 20.39 12.34
CA SER A 246 22.54 19.33 12.90
C SER A 246 22.63 17.98 12.18
N LEU A 247 22.12 16.93 12.82
CA LEU A 247 21.92 15.63 12.17
C LEU A 247 20.86 15.67 11.05
N TYR A 248 19.94 16.64 11.08
CA TYR A 248 18.97 16.84 10.02
C TYR A 248 19.64 17.28 8.72
N THR A 249 20.67 18.12 8.81
CA THR A 249 21.54 18.52 7.71
C THR A 249 22.20 17.31 7.06
N VAL A 250 22.90 16.51 7.88
CA VAL A 250 23.61 15.31 7.41
C VAL A 250 22.64 14.33 6.76
N ARG A 251 21.45 14.15 7.33
CA ARG A 251 20.40 13.34 6.73
C ARG A 251 19.95 13.89 5.38
N THR A 252 19.74 15.19 5.26
CA THR A 252 19.30 15.83 4.00
C THR A 252 20.37 15.68 2.92
N ILE A 253 21.65 15.85 3.29
CA ILE A 253 22.79 15.61 2.40
C ILE A 253 22.82 14.14 1.98
N LYS A 254 22.65 13.20 2.91
CA LYS A 254 22.58 11.76 2.62
C LYS A 254 21.48 11.46 1.60
N GLU A 255 20.27 11.96 1.84
CA GLU A 255 19.11 11.72 0.95
C GLU A 255 19.29 12.34 -0.44
N LYS A 256 20.09 13.41 -0.57
CA LYS A 256 20.35 14.08 -1.86
C LYS A 256 21.57 13.53 -2.62
N LEU A 257 22.64 13.17 -1.93
CA LEU A 257 23.95 12.88 -2.55
C LEU A 257 24.41 11.44 -2.43
N CYS A 258 23.98 10.68 -1.42
CA CYS A 258 24.47 9.33 -1.20
C CYS A 258 23.77 8.31 -2.10
N TYR A 259 24.50 7.25 -2.42
CA TYR A 259 24.05 6.14 -3.24
C TYR A 259 24.81 4.87 -2.86
N VAL A 260 24.44 3.74 -3.44
CA VAL A 260 25.16 2.47 -3.32
C VAL A 260 25.87 2.20 -4.64
N ALA A 261 27.18 2.00 -4.59
CA ALA A 261 27.95 1.60 -5.77
C ALA A 261 27.70 0.12 -6.09
N VAL A 262 27.48 -0.19 -7.38
CA VAL A 262 27.37 -1.58 -7.86
C VAL A 262 28.71 -2.32 -7.75
N ASP A 263 29.82 -1.59 -7.85
CA ASP A 263 31.17 -2.11 -7.64
C ASP A 263 31.97 -1.08 -6.84
N TYR A 264 32.19 -1.38 -5.56
CA TYR A 264 32.83 -0.45 -4.63
C TYR A 264 34.26 -0.09 -5.03
N ASP A 265 35.06 -1.09 -5.41
CA ASP A 265 36.47 -0.90 -5.75
C ASP A 265 36.66 -0.16 -7.07
N ALA A 266 35.78 -0.39 -8.04
CA ALA A 266 35.77 0.38 -9.27
C ALA A 266 35.34 1.83 -9.04
N GLU A 267 34.38 2.07 -8.15
CA GLU A 267 33.88 3.41 -7.84
C GLU A 267 34.94 4.28 -7.13
N LEU A 268 35.80 3.67 -6.29
CA LEU A 268 36.93 4.34 -5.65
C LEU A 268 37.93 4.99 -6.62
N ARG A 269 37.96 4.55 -7.89
CA ARG A 269 38.88 5.07 -8.91
C ARG A 269 38.30 6.23 -9.72
N LYS A 270 37.03 6.60 -9.49
CA LYS A 270 36.33 7.65 -10.23
C LYS A 270 36.34 8.96 -9.46
N ASP A 271 36.24 10.07 -10.19
CA ASP A 271 35.83 11.33 -9.59
C ASP A 271 34.31 11.33 -9.38
N THR A 272 33.90 11.29 -8.11
CA THR A 272 32.50 11.22 -7.70
C THR A 272 32.05 12.50 -7.00
N GLN A 273 32.77 13.61 -7.16
CA GLN A 273 32.43 14.87 -6.52
C GLN A 273 31.01 15.34 -6.91
N ALA A 274 30.21 15.71 -5.92
CA ALA A 274 28.92 16.36 -6.12
C ALA A 274 28.61 17.34 -4.99
N LEU A 275 27.82 18.34 -5.34
CA LEU A 275 27.47 19.45 -4.47
C LEU A 275 25.98 19.48 -4.15
N CYS A 276 25.65 19.90 -2.94
CA CYS A 276 24.28 20.02 -2.46
C CYS A 276 24.14 21.31 -1.65
N GLN A 277 23.18 22.15 -2.05
CA GLN A 277 22.79 23.30 -1.25
C GLN A 277 21.75 22.90 -0.20
N ILE A 278 22.03 23.27 1.05
CA ILE A 278 21.13 23.17 2.18
C ILE A 278 20.64 24.58 2.53
N PRO A 279 19.32 24.84 2.48
CA PRO A 279 18.77 26.14 2.89
C PRO A 279 19.18 26.47 4.33
N GLY A 280 19.72 27.66 4.55
CA GLY A 280 20.20 28.11 5.87
C GLY A 280 21.64 27.74 6.21
N GLU A 281 22.16 26.62 5.68
CA GLU A 281 23.50 26.11 6.07
C GLU A 281 24.56 26.22 4.96
N GLY A 282 24.15 26.44 3.71
CA GLY A 282 25.07 26.69 2.60
C GLY A 282 25.34 25.46 1.72
N LEU A 283 26.52 25.44 1.08
CA LEU A 283 26.89 24.45 0.07
C LEU A 283 27.80 23.36 0.66
N PHE A 284 27.39 22.10 0.51
CA PHE A 284 28.18 20.93 0.90
C PHE A 284 28.69 20.21 -0.32
N THR A 285 29.96 19.79 -0.28
CA THR A 285 30.60 19.03 -1.36
C THR A 285 31.04 17.68 -0.81
N LEU A 286 30.49 16.60 -1.38
CA LEU A 286 30.90 15.23 -1.07
C LEU A 286 31.52 14.57 -2.30
N SER A 287 32.32 13.54 -2.07
CA SER A 287 33.03 12.75 -3.06
C SER A 287 32.84 11.26 -2.75
N LYS A 288 33.88 10.55 -2.29
CA LYS A 288 33.82 9.15 -1.86
C LYS A 288 32.81 8.87 -0.75
N GLU A 289 32.53 9.86 0.09
CA GLU A 289 31.59 9.76 1.21
C GLU A 289 30.18 9.38 0.73
N ARG A 290 29.84 9.77 -0.51
CA ARG A 290 28.54 9.51 -1.14
C ARG A 290 28.24 8.01 -1.22
N PHE A 291 29.18 7.21 -1.71
CA PHE A 291 28.99 5.76 -1.86
C PHE A 291 29.55 4.96 -0.68
N GLN A 292 30.56 5.47 0.03
CA GLN A 292 31.04 4.85 1.28
C GLN A 292 29.93 4.75 2.32
N THR A 293 29.04 5.75 2.38
CA THR A 293 27.89 5.73 3.29
C THR A 293 26.96 4.55 3.02
N GLY A 294 26.73 4.20 1.76
CA GLY A 294 25.92 3.04 1.38
C GLY A 294 26.63 1.71 1.60
N GLU A 295 27.96 1.68 1.53
CA GLU A 295 28.75 0.45 1.63
C GLU A 295 28.60 -0.25 2.98
N ILE A 296 28.31 0.47 4.07
CA ILE A 296 28.10 -0.14 5.39
C ILE A 296 26.89 -1.09 5.44
N LEU A 297 25.98 -1.03 4.46
CA LEU A 297 24.92 -2.01 4.30
C LEU A 297 25.46 -3.38 3.88
N PHE A 298 26.58 -3.42 3.14
CA PHE A 298 27.22 -4.63 2.64
C PHE A 298 28.44 -5.00 3.49
N GLN A 299 29.14 -4.01 4.03
CA GLN A 299 30.33 -4.16 4.88
C GLN A 299 30.16 -3.39 6.21
N PRO A 300 29.32 -3.89 7.14
CA PRO A 300 29.03 -3.18 8.40
C PRO A 300 30.27 -2.84 9.24
N GLN A 301 31.35 -3.60 9.08
CA GLN A 301 32.63 -3.37 9.75
C GLN A 301 33.24 -1.99 9.44
N MET A 302 32.97 -1.43 8.26
CA MET A 302 33.42 -0.08 7.90
C MET A 302 32.78 0.99 8.78
N GLY A 303 31.54 0.77 9.22
CA GLY A 303 30.83 1.62 10.17
C GLY A 303 31.04 1.21 11.64
N GLY A 304 32.08 0.41 11.93
CA GLY A 304 32.41 -0.03 13.28
C GLY A 304 31.45 -1.06 13.89
N VAL A 305 30.59 -1.70 13.09
CA VAL A 305 29.62 -2.68 13.57
C VAL A 305 29.99 -4.09 13.13
N ARG A 306 30.07 -5.02 14.09
CA ARG A 306 30.18 -6.46 13.80
C ARG A 306 28.80 -7.05 13.57
N ALA A 307 28.30 -6.93 12.35
CA ALA A 307 27.03 -7.48 11.93
C ALA A 307 27.13 -8.10 10.52
N MET A 308 26.13 -8.90 10.18
CA MET A 308 25.97 -9.43 8.83
C MET A 308 25.56 -8.31 7.87
N GLY A 309 26.14 -8.29 6.66
CA GLY A 309 25.69 -7.40 5.59
C GLY A 309 24.32 -7.80 5.04
N LEU A 310 23.62 -6.83 4.44
CA LEU A 310 22.27 -6.97 3.90
C LEU A 310 22.14 -8.15 2.92
N HIS A 311 23.04 -8.24 1.95
CA HIS A 311 23.08 -9.33 0.96
C HIS A 311 23.13 -10.72 1.60
N ARG A 312 23.93 -10.91 2.66
CA ARG A 312 24.01 -12.18 3.39
C ARG A 312 22.74 -12.48 4.18
N ALA A 313 22.11 -11.46 4.77
CA ALA A 313 20.85 -11.64 5.50
C ALA A 313 19.71 -12.04 4.55
N VAL A 314 19.66 -11.42 3.36
CA VAL A 314 18.70 -11.81 2.32
C VAL A 314 18.97 -13.21 1.81
N ALA A 315 20.23 -13.58 1.52
CA ALA A 315 20.57 -14.93 1.10
C ALA A 315 20.24 -15.99 2.16
N LEU A 316 20.48 -15.71 3.44
CA LEU A 316 20.10 -16.60 4.54
C LEU A 316 18.58 -16.80 4.61
N CYS A 317 17.81 -15.74 4.43
CA CYS A 317 16.35 -15.83 4.31
C CYS A 317 15.94 -16.70 3.12
N MET A 318 16.58 -16.53 1.95
CA MET A 318 16.29 -17.34 0.75
C MET A 318 16.66 -18.81 0.95
N ASP A 319 17.75 -19.11 1.65
CA ASP A 319 18.14 -20.48 2.01
C ASP A 319 17.10 -21.13 2.94
N HIS A 320 16.64 -20.40 3.98
CA HIS A 320 15.55 -20.87 4.83
C HIS A 320 14.25 -21.11 4.04
N CYS A 321 13.97 -20.29 3.02
CA CYS A 321 12.80 -20.46 2.15
C CYS A 321 12.91 -21.69 1.24
N PHE A 322 14.09 -21.90 0.65
CA PHE A 322 14.36 -23.06 -0.20
C PHE A 322 14.20 -24.38 0.57
N ASN A 323 14.79 -24.44 1.77
CA ASN A 323 14.76 -25.64 2.62
C ASN A 323 13.40 -25.89 3.29
N ALA A 324 12.43 -24.98 3.15
CA ALA A 324 11.12 -25.13 3.77
C ALA A 324 10.14 -25.99 2.94
N GLU A 325 10.47 -26.35 1.68
CA GLU A 325 9.67 -27.22 0.81
C GLU A 325 8.17 -26.87 0.71
N ILE A 326 7.84 -25.57 0.77
CA ILE A 326 6.44 -25.09 0.90
C ILE A 326 5.67 -25.19 -0.42
N VAL A 327 6.31 -24.83 -1.52
CA VAL A 327 5.70 -24.74 -2.85
C VAL A 327 6.53 -25.60 -3.78
N SER A 328 5.87 -26.35 -4.67
CA SER A 328 6.54 -27.18 -5.68
C SER A 328 7.39 -26.37 -6.67
N ASP A 329 7.14 -25.07 -6.77
CA ASP A 329 7.90 -24.10 -7.56
C ASP A 329 8.75 -23.24 -6.61
N ASP A 330 10.03 -23.08 -6.94
CA ASP A 330 11.00 -22.29 -6.17
C ASP A 330 10.91 -20.78 -6.47
N GLY A 331 10.07 -20.37 -7.42
CA GLY A 331 9.88 -18.98 -7.84
C GLY A 331 9.38 -18.02 -6.74
N TRP A 332 8.70 -18.52 -5.71
CA TRP A 332 7.97 -17.67 -4.75
C TRP A 332 8.88 -16.78 -3.88
N TYR A 333 10.13 -17.18 -3.64
CA TYR A 333 11.09 -16.41 -2.84
C TYR A 333 12.14 -15.67 -3.71
N LYS A 334 12.14 -15.88 -5.03
CA LYS A 334 13.13 -15.31 -5.95
C LYS A 334 12.95 -13.80 -6.21
N THR A 335 11.78 -13.24 -5.86
CA THR A 335 11.54 -11.80 -5.98
C THR A 335 11.69 -11.08 -4.64
N VAL A 336 12.72 -10.25 -4.51
CA VAL A 336 12.96 -9.40 -3.34
C VAL A 336 12.35 -8.02 -3.59
N VAL A 337 11.36 -7.63 -2.79
CA VAL A 337 10.74 -6.30 -2.88
C VAL A 337 11.29 -5.41 -1.78
N LEU A 338 11.96 -4.33 -2.18
CA LEU A 338 12.50 -3.36 -1.23
C LEU A 338 11.42 -2.38 -0.75
N ALA A 339 11.47 -2.01 0.52
CA ALA A 339 10.59 -1.01 1.10
C ALA A 339 11.32 -0.15 2.14
N GLY A 340 10.78 1.04 2.42
CA GLY A 340 11.30 1.95 3.44
C GLY A 340 12.34 2.96 2.93
N GLY A 341 12.75 3.87 3.82
CA GLY A 341 13.55 5.04 3.45
C GLY A 341 14.98 4.72 3.00
N THR A 342 15.69 3.85 3.73
CA THR A 342 17.06 3.43 3.37
C THR A 342 17.08 2.73 2.01
N SER A 343 16.01 2.01 1.68
CA SER A 343 15.88 1.29 0.43
C SER A 343 15.72 2.18 -0.80
N CYS A 344 15.52 3.49 -0.60
CA CYS A 344 15.45 4.47 -1.67
C CYS A 344 16.82 4.99 -2.10
N LEU A 345 17.92 4.49 -1.52
CA LEU A 345 19.27 4.81 -1.99
C LEU A 345 19.45 4.32 -3.44
N PRO A 346 19.86 5.20 -4.37
CA PRO A 346 20.13 4.80 -5.75
C PRO A 346 21.20 3.70 -5.81
N GLY A 347 21.05 2.73 -6.72
CA GLY A 347 22.01 1.63 -6.92
C GLY A 347 21.88 0.47 -5.94
N LEU A 348 21.02 0.58 -4.91
CA LEU A 348 20.84 -0.49 -3.93
C LEU A 348 20.21 -1.76 -4.55
N PRO A 349 19.14 -1.70 -5.37
CA PRO A 349 18.58 -2.89 -6.00
C PRO A 349 19.61 -3.64 -6.85
N GLU A 350 20.34 -2.91 -7.71
CA GLU A 350 21.31 -3.47 -8.65
C GLU A 350 22.50 -4.09 -7.91
N ARG A 351 23.01 -3.41 -6.87
CA ARG A 351 24.08 -3.95 -6.03
C ARG A 351 23.61 -5.21 -5.29
N LEU A 352 22.43 -5.18 -4.68
CA LEU A 352 21.91 -6.33 -3.94
C LEU A 352 21.69 -7.53 -4.85
N GLU A 353 21.10 -7.33 -6.03
CA GLU A 353 20.90 -8.39 -7.02
C GLU A 353 22.23 -9.00 -7.46
N LYS A 354 23.24 -8.16 -7.77
CA LYS A 354 24.60 -8.61 -8.12
C LYS A 354 25.24 -9.44 -7.00
N GLU A 355 25.12 -9.02 -5.74
CA GLU A 355 25.67 -9.76 -4.60
C GLU A 355 24.94 -11.08 -4.37
N LEU A 356 23.61 -11.13 -4.54
CA LEU A 356 22.83 -12.37 -4.42
C LEU A 356 23.26 -13.40 -5.46
N HIS A 357 23.44 -12.99 -6.72
CA HIS A 357 23.95 -13.88 -7.77
C HIS A 357 25.36 -14.40 -7.49
N LYS A 358 26.16 -13.65 -6.73
CA LYS A 358 27.53 -14.03 -6.38
C LYS A 358 27.59 -15.03 -5.21
N ILE A 359 26.70 -14.90 -4.22
CA ILE A 359 26.77 -15.68 -2.98
C ILE A 359 25.85 -16.91 -2.95
N LEU A 360 24.78 -16.91 -3.74
CA LEU A 360 23.83 -18.03 -3.81
C LEU A 360 24.25 -19.07 -4.86
N PRO A 361 23.92 -20.36 -4.67
CA PRO A 361 24.08 -21.38 -5.70
C PRO A 361 23.30 -21.03 -6.98
N PRO A 362 23.77 -21.44 -8.18
CA PRO A 362 23.09 -21.15 -9.46
C PRO A 362 21.61 -21.54 -9.49
N SER A 363 21.24 -22.67 -8.89
CA SER A 363 19.84 -23.13 -8.80
C SER A 363 18.92 -22.17 -8.05
N MET A 364 19.46 -21.42 -7.08
CA MET A 364 18.71 -20.44 -6.30
C MET A 364 18.80 -19.03 -6.88
N SER A 365 19.94 -18.65 -7.44
CA SER A 365 20.16 -17.31 -7.98
C SER A 365 19.54 -17.09 -9.36
N GLU A 366 19.35 -18.16 -10.15
CA GLU A 366 18.70 -18.05 -11.44
C GLU A 366 17.25 -17.53 -11.29
N GLY A 367 16.99 -16.38 -11.93
CA GLY A 367 15.69 -15.72 -11.90
C GLY A 367 15.46 -14.80 -10.70
N VAL A 368 16.46 -14.60 -9.83
CA VAL A 368 16.37 -13.65 -8.72
C VAL A 368 16.25 -12.23 -9.24
N LYS A 369 15.30 -11.48 -8.68
CA LYS A 369 15.04 -10.08 -9.03
C LYS A 369 14.90 -9.24 -7.78
N VAL A 370 15.56 -8.09 -7.75
CA VAL A 370 15.40 -7.11 -6.68
C VAL A 370 14.65 -5.89 -7.20
N LEU A 371 13.43 -5.70 -6.70
CA LEU A 371 12.57 -4.60 -7.11
C LEU A 371 12.76 -3.39 -6.18
N PRO A 372 12.98 -2.18 -6.73
CA PRO A 372 13.05 -0.96 -5.93
C PRO A 372 11.71 -0.68 -5.24
N PRO A 373 11.68 0.21 -4.22
CA PRO A 373 10.43 0.60 -3.57
C PRO A 373 9.47 1.26 -4.57
N PRO A 374 8.32 0.64 -4.91
CA PRO A 374 7.45 1.09 -6.00
C PRO A 374 6.84 2.47 -5.75
N TYR A 375 6.67 2.85 -4.48
CA TYR A 375 6.22 4.18 -4.06
C TYR A 375 7.25 4.86 -3.17
N GLY A 376 8.53 4.58 -3.40
CA GLY A 376 9.64 5.16 -2.65
C GLY A 376 9.49 4.94 -1.14
N VAL A 377 9.74 6.01 -0.37
CA VAL A 377 9.67 6.00 1.09
C VAL A 377 8.28 5.65 1.62
N ASP A 378 7.23 5.83 0.81
CA ASP A 378 5.83 5.66 1.21
C ASP A 378 5.27 4.28 0.80
N SER A 379 6.10 3.35 0.28
CA SER A 379 5.66 2.02 -0.18
C SER A 379 4.84 1.25 0.86
N ALA A 380 5.26 1.24 2.13
CA ALA A 380 4.51 0.59 3.21
C ALA A 380 3.16 1.27 3.48
N TRP A 381 3.12 2.61 3.43
CA TRP A 381 1.89 3.39 3.57
C TRP A 381 0.90 3.10 2.43
N PHE A 382 1.38 3.01 1.19
CA PHE A 382 0.57 2.63 0.04
C PHE A 382 0.03 1.19 0.17
N GLY A 383 0.86 0.25 0.64
CA GLY A 383 0.40 -1.12 0.94
C GLY A 383 -0.72 -1.13 1.99
N ALA A 384 -0.54 -0.40 3.09
CA ALA A 384 -1.57 -0.28 4.14
C ALA A 384 -2.86 0.38 3.62
N LYS A 385 -2.73 1.36 2.72
CA LYS A 385 -3.85 2.01 2.05
C LYS A 385 -4.66 1.02 1.23
N ILE A 386 -4.01 0.24 0.38
CA ILE A 386 -4.63 -0.81 -0.44
C ILE A 386 -5.39 -1.79 0.46
N VAL A 387 -4.71 -2.33 1.49
CA VAL A 387 -5.31 -3.30 2.42
C VAL A 387 -6.51 -2.70 3.16
N SER A 388 -6.44 -1.43 3.58
CA SER A 388 -7.56 -0.79 4.28
C SER A 388 -8.82 -0.61 3.43
N ASN A 389 -8.69 -0.69 2.11
CA ASN A 389 -9.76 -0.53 1.14
C ASN A 389 -10.25 -1.86 0.53
N VAL A 390 -9.82 -3.02 1.06
CA VAL A 390 -10.41 -4.32 0.66
C VAL A 390 -11.68 -4.63 1.46
N SER A 391 -12.66 -5.30 0.86
CA SER A 391 -13.95 -5.60 1.51
C SER A 391 -13.81 -6.45 2.77
N THR A 392 -12.82 -7.34 2.81
CA THR A 392 -12.55 -8.24 3.94
C THR A 392 -11.81 -7.54 5.09
N PHE A 393 -11.40 -6.28 4.94
CA PHE A 393 -10.56 -5.58 5.92
C PHE A 393 -11.21 -5.52 7.31
N ILE A 394 -12.51 -5.22 7.37
CA ILE A 394 -13.24 -5.07 8.63
C ILE A 394 -13.30 -6.39 9.40
N ASP A 395 -13.55 -7.50 8.71
CA ASP A 395 -13.76 -8.79 9.38
C ASP A 395 -12.45 -9.53 9.66
N ALA A 396 -11.48 -9.46 8.73
CA ALA A 396 -10.22 -10.20 8.83
C ALA A 396 -9.14 -9.46 9.64
N TRP A 397 -9.09 -8.12 9.59
CA TRP A 397 -7.98 -7.35 10.14
C TRP A 397 -8.37 -6.44 11.31
N CYS A 398 -9.64 -6.05 11.43
CA CYS A 398 -10.07 -5.12 12.47
C CYS A 398 -10.54 -5.83 13.74
N MET A 399 -10.11 -5.31 14.90
CA MET A 399 -10.62 -5.72 16.20
C MET A 399 -11.57 -4.65 16.76
N THR A 400 -12.79 -5.05 17.14
CA THR A 400 -13.70 -4.12 17.84
C THR A 400 -13.24 -3.88 19.27
N LYS A 401 -13.55 -2.70 19.82
CA LYS A 401 -13.27 -2.34 21.22
C LYS A 401 -13.83 -3.37 22.21
N LYS A 402 -15.01 -3.94 21.92
CA LYS A 402 -15.64 -5.00 22.73
C LYS A 402 -14.80 -6.28 22.72
N ARG A 403 -14.40 -6.77 21.54
CA ARG A 403 -13.55 -7.97 21.37
C ARG A 403 -12.17 -7.76 22.02
N PHE A 404 -11.57 -6.59 21.86
CA PHE A 404 -10.28 -6.25 22.47
C PHE A 404 -10.33 -6.33 24.01
N ARG A 405 -11.34 -5.70 24.64
CA ARG A 405 -11.52 -5.73 26.09
C ARG A 405 -11.77 -7.14 26.63
N GLN A 406 -12.51 -7.97 25.91
CA GLN A 406 -12.76 -9.36 26.29
C GLN A 406 -11.50 -10.23 26.20
N LYS A 407 -10.70 -10.08 25.13
CA LYS A 407 -9.41 -10.78 24.97
C LYS A 407 -8.41 -10.41 26.07
N PHE A 408 -8.37 -9.12 26.44
CA PHE A 408 -7.52 -8.64 27.53
C PHE A 408 -7.88 -9.29 28.87
N ARG A 409 -9.18 -9.38 29.20
CA ARG A 409 -9.67 -10.02 30.44
C ARG A 409 -9.31 -11.51 30.53
N ARG A 410 -9.38 -12.23 29.39
CA ARG A 410 -8.98 -13.65 29.32
C ARG A 410 -7.49 -13.88 29.54
N ASN A 411 -6.63 -13.01 29.00
CA ASN A 411 -5.18 -13.14 29.17
C ASN A 411 -4.69 -12.76 30.59
N THR A 412 -5.47 -11.96 31.32
CA THR A 412 -5.17 -11.64 32.73
C THR A 412 -5.69 -12.67 33.72
N SER A 413 -6.70 -13.48 33.36
CA SER A 413 -7.25 -14.54 34.22
C SER A 413 -6.52 -15.88 34.11
N GLY A 414 -5.54 -16.02 33.21
CA GLY A 414 -4.77 -17.26 32.97
C GLY A 414 -3.34 -17.25 33.50
N ARG A 415 -2.96 -16.28 34.33
CA ARG A 415 -1.68 -16.26 35.07
C ARG A 415 -1.97 -16.15 36.56
N THR A 416 -2.35 -17.26 37.15
CA THR A 416 -2.06 -17.52 38.57
C THR A 416 -0.68 -18.16 38.63
N TRP A 417 0.11 -17.66 39.58
CA TRP A 417 1.53 -17.95 39.83
C TRP A 417 1.86 -19.44 39.93
#